data_AF-A0A2H3G3Y8-F1
#
_entry.id   AF-A0A2H3G3Y8-F1
#
_cell.length_a   1.000
_cell.length_b   1.000
_cell.length_c   1.000
_cell.angle_alpha   90.00
_cell.angle_beta   90.00
_cell.angle_gamma   90.00
#
_symmetry.space_group_name_H-M   'P 1'
#
loop_
_entity.id
_entity.type
_entity.pdbx_description
1 polymer ?
#
loop_
_entity_poly.entity_id
_entity_poly.type
_entity_poly.pdbx_seq_one_letter_code
_entity_poly.pdbx_strand_id
1 'polypeptide(L)'
;MSLDRVHDHMFFDDTTSQSLVESESPTMASEIEIIRRASRIADRSDQCSQMLSDEAAWNCLVRCPLLDLFTFDICEANENILTFMPCTTTNIDSTYHRFPDPASRVDFAFYFVPDNDPTLSQPPTAIPCFNWTSDRMLQQYPLAFSIETKRYGGNAAKGEQQMGIWHAAQWDFLITRAGADAVAKLEFLPGIVIQSHIWSLVITTRNEGTTTVLCSLEFGNTGSVVGVFQVMTGLRVLRKWSLEVLWPWYKMYLPGLCADASAGVGA
;
A
#
# COMPACT_ATOMS: atom_id res chain seq x y z
N MET A 1 12.25 37.62 -12.15
CA MET A 1 11.71 37.09 -10.87
C MET A 1 12.91 36.66 -10.06
N SER A 2 13.17 37.34 -8.94
CA SER A 2 14.35 37.12 -8.09
C SER A 2 14.22 35.80 -7.32
N LEU A 3 15.28 35.00 -7.32
CA LEU A 3 15.44 33.73 -6.60
C LEU A 3 15.83 33.97 -5.12
N ASP A 4 15.24 34.97 -4.47
CA ASP A 4 15.53 35.31 -3.06
C ASP A 4 14.64 34.52 -2.10
N ARG A 5 14.79 33.19 -2.03
CA ARG A 5 13.94 32.40 -1.11
C ARG A 5 14.59 31.24 -0.38
N VAL A 6 15.91 31.23 -0.21
CA VAL A 6 16.55 30.38 0.82
C VAL A 6 17.74 31.14 1.40
N HIS A 7 17.78 31.27 2.72
CA HIS A 7 18.89 31.89 3.44
C HIS A 7 19.65 30.83 4.23
N ASP A 8 20.96 31.02 4.40
CA ASP A 8 21.85 30.02 5.03
C ASP A 8 21.46 29.68 6.48
N HIS A 9 20.78 30.57 7.20
CA HIS A 9 20.26 30.31 8.55
C HIS A 9 19.04 29.37 8.59
N MET A 10 18.52 28.97 7.43
CA MET A 10 17.41 28.02 7.31
C MET A 10 17.89 26.56 7.31
N PHE A 11 19.20 26.32 7.38
CA PHE A 11 19.79 25.00 7.54
C PHE A 11 20.33 24.82 8.96
N PHE A 12 20.07 23.65 9.54
CA PHE A 12 20.60 23.26 10.85
C PHE A 12 22.04 22.75 10.64
N ASP A 13 22.98 23.17 11.49
CA ASP A 13 24.38 22.78 11.39
C ASP A 13 24.59 21.40 12.05
N ASP A 14 24.63 20.35 11.22
CA ASP A 14 24.74 18.95 11.67
C ASP A 14 26.10 18.59 12.29
N THR A 15 27.03 19.54 12.40
CA THR A 15 28.39 19.28 12.92
C THR A 15 28.46 19.00 14.43
N THR A 16 27.33 19.03 15.15
CA THR A 16 27.30 18.82 16.62
C THR A 16 26.53 17.59 17.10
N SER A 17 26.01 16.74 16.20
CA SER A 17 25.32 15.52 16.62
C SER A 17 26.32 14.37 16.76
N GLN A 18 26.96 14.30 17.92
CA GLN A 18 27.74 13.13 18.33
C GLN A 18 26.87 11.86 18.28
N SER A 19 27.50 10.81 17.75
CA SER A 19 27.00 9.46 17.54
C SER A 19 26.24 8.89 18.74
N LEU A 20 24.95 8.63 18.54
CA LEU A 20 24.19 7.62 19.29
C LEU A 20 23.68 6.59 18.28
N VAL A 21 24.61 5.75 17.81
CA VAL A 21 24.24 4.47 17.20
C VAL A 21 24.28 3.45 18.32
N GLU A 22 23.26 3.47 19.17
CA GLU A 22 22.84 2.25 19.85
C GLU A 22 21.81 1.60 18.94
N SER A 23 22.24 0.52 18.28
CA SER A 23 21.36 -0.36 17.52
C SER A 23 20.47 -1.12 18.51
N GLU A 24 19.47 -0.45 19.06
CA GLU A 24 18.33 -1.16 19.61
C GLU A 24 17.59 -1.79 18.43
N SER A 25 17.57 -3.12 18.39
CA SER A 25 16.63 -3.85 17.54
C SER A 25 15.23 -3.30 17.80
N PRO A 26 14.36 -3.13 16.79
CA PRO A 26 13.01 -2.60 17.02
C PRO A 26 12.27 -3.53 17.98
N THR A 27 12.20 -3.16 19.25
CA THR A 27 11.43 -3.91 20.23
C THR A 27 9.97 -3.64 19.94
N MET A 28 9.23 -4.70 19.57
CA MET A 28 7.78 -4.68 19.44
C MET A 28 7.13 -3.94 20.60
N ALA A 29 6.09 -3.15 20.31
CA ALA A 29 5.37 -2.45 21.37
C ALA A 29 4.82 -3.43 22.41
N SER A 30 4.89 -3.03 23.68
CA SER A 30 4.26 -3.81 24.76
C SER A 30 2.75 -3.99 24.52
N GLU A 31 2.17 -5.07 25.01
CA GLU A 31 0.73 -5.35 24.89
C GLU A 31 -0.13 -4.18 25.42
N ILE A 32 0.32 -3.55 26.51
CA ILE A 32 -0.35 -2.38 27.10
C ILE A 32 -0.36 -1.20 26.12
N GLU A 33 0.76 -0.94 25.42
CA GLU A 33 0.84 0.14 24.44
C GLU A 33 -0.03 -0.14 23.21
N ILE A 34 -0.04 -1.40 22.73
CA ILE A 34 -0.91 -1.83 21.62
C ILE A 34 -2.39 -1.57 21.98
N ILE A 35 -2.83 -2.00 23.16
CA ILE A 35 -4.22 -1.78 23.62
C ILE A 35 -4.50 -0.28 23.74
N ARG A 36 -3.59 0.50 24.33
CA ARG A 36 -3.76 1.96 24.47
C ARG A 36 -3.90 2.65 23.12
N ARG A 37 -3.12 2.25 22.12
CA ARG A 37 -3.21 2.79 20.75
C ARG A 37 -4.50 2.37 20.07
N ALA A 38 -4.93 1.11 20.21
CA ALA A 38 -6.22 0.65 19.69
C ALA A 38 -7.40 1.40 20.31
N SER A 39 -7.40 1.63 21.62
CA SER A 39 -8.38 2.49 22.32
C SER A 39 -8.39 3.91 21.76
N ARG A 40 -7.22 4.51 21.59
CA ARG A 40 -7.12 5.85 21.02
C ARG A 40 -7.67 5.93 19.59
N ILE A 41 -7.42 4.92 18.76
CA ILE A 41 -7.96 4.84 17.40
C ILE A 41 -9.49 4.79 17.44
N ALA A 42 -10.07 3.98 18.34
CA ALA A 42 -11.51 3.89 18.51
C ALA A 42 -12.13 5.23 18.97
N ASP A 43 -11.54 5.87 20.00
CA ASP A 43 -11.99 7.18 20.48
C ASP A 43 -11.91 8.25 19.39
N ARG A 44 -10.85 8.22 18.57
CA ARG A 44 -10.68 9.15 17.44
C ARG A 44 -11.68 8.88 16.32
N SER A 45 -11.99 7.62 16.05
CA SER A 45 -13.05 7.25 15.10
C SER A 45 -14.39 7.83 15.53
N ASP A 46 -14.75 7.70 16.80
CA ASP A 46 -15.99 8.26 17.35
C ASP A 46 -16.02 9.80 17.25
N GLN A 47 -14.92 10.46 17.61
CA GLN A 47 -14.79 11.92 17.49
C GLN A 47 -14.93 12.39 16.04
N CYS A 48 -14.23 11.76 15.09
CA CYS A 48 -14.32 12.10 13.68
C CYS A 48 -15.75 11.90 13.14
N SER A 49 -16.46 10.88 13.62
CA SER A 49 -17.86 10.64 13.26
C SER A 49 -18.78 11.73 13.81
N GLN A 50 -18.65 12.07 15.10
CA GLN A 50 -19.48 13.09 15.76
C GLN A 50 -19.26 14.48 15.17
N MET A 51 -18.02 14.81 14.80
CA MET A 51 -17.66 16.10 14.21
C MET A 51 -17.93 16.17 12.70
N LEU A 52 -18.44 15.10 12.07
CA LEU A 52 -18.60 14.99 10.62
C LEU A 52 -17.30 15.35 9.87
N SER A 53 -16.17 14.90 10.41
CA SER A 53 -14.85 15.25 9.91
C SER A 53 -14.64 14.80 8.46
N ASP A 54 -13.84 15.58 7.74
CA ASP A 54 -13.48 15.27 6.36
C ASP A 54 -12.52 14.08 6.25
N GLU A 55 -12.32 13.62 5.02
CA GLU A 55 -11.52 12.44 4.72
C GLU A 55 -10.05 12.58 5.15
N ALA A 56 -9.48 13.78 5.06
CA ALA A 56 -8.10 14.05 5.47
C ALA A 56 -7.93 13.91 6.98
N ALA A 57 -8.88 14.42 7.77
CA ALA A 57 -8.88 14.24 9.22
C ALA A 57 -8.99 12.75 9.60
N TRP A 58 -9.85 11.98 8.94
CA TRP A 58 -9.94 10.53 9.13
C TRP A 58 -8.64 9.80 8.76
N ASN A 59 -8.02 10.17 7.63
CA ASN A 59 -6.73 9.65 7.22
C ASN A 59 -5.66 9.88 8.30
N CYS A 60 -5.52 11.11 8.79
CA CYS A 60 -4.49 11.47 9.75
C CYS A 60 -4.73 10.92 11.17
N LEU A 61 -5.97 10.92 11.66
CA LEU A 61 -6.26 10.65 13.07
C LEU A 61 -6.61 9.20 13.37
N VAL A 62 -7.03 8.43 12.35
CA VAL A 62 -7.54 7.07 12.53
C VAL A 62 -6.76 6.09 11.66
N ARG A 63 -6.73 6.33 10.35
CA ARG A 63 -6.23 5.34 9.37
C ARG A 63 -4.70 5.25 9.39
N CYS A 64 -3.98 6.36 9.30
CA CYS A 64 -2.52 6.36 9.43
C CYS A 64 -2.06 5.75 10.77
N PRO A 65 -2.60 6.15 11.94
CA PRO A 65 -2.22 5.52 13.21
C PRO A 65 -2.50 4.02 13.29
N LEU A 66 -3.58 3.54 12.66
CA LEU A 66 -3.90 2.12 12.58
C LEU A 66 -2.92 1.38 11.66
N LEU A 67 -2.65 1.90 10.47
CA LEU A 67 -1.72 1.29 9.51
C LEU A 67 -0.28 1.28 10.05
N ASP A 68 0.11 2.33 10.77
CA ASP A 68 1.38 2.42 11.48
C ASP A 68 1.47 1.37 12.60
N LEU A 69 0.45 1.29 13.46
CA LEU A 69 0.35 0.27 14.52
C LEU A 69 0.44 -1.15 13.94
N PHE A 70 -0.27 -1.39 12.84
CA PHE A 70 -0.24 -2.66 12.13
C PHE A 70 1.17 -2.99 11.61
N THR A 71 1.85 -2.02 10.99
CA THR A 71 3.10 -2.25 10.26
C THR A 71 4.30 -2.38 11.19
N PHE A 72 4.39 -1.56 12.24
CA PHE A 72 5.62 -1.42 13.04
C PHE A 72 5.53 -1.99 14.45
N ASP A 73 4.33 -2.13 15.01
CA ASP A 73 4.17 -2.53 16.42
C ASP A 73 3.59 -3.93 16.60
N ILE A 74 3.04 -4.51 15.54
CA ILE A 74 2.23 -5.74 15.61
C ILE A 74 2.69 -6.82 14.62
N CYS A 75 3.25 -6.43 13.48
CA CYS A 75 3.92 -7.36 12.58
C CYS A 75 5.36 -7.59 13.05
N GLU A 76 5.84 -8.83 12.93
CA GLU A 76 7.19 -9.19 13.36
C GLU A 76 8.24 -8.31 12.65
N ALA A 77 9.16 -7.74 13.43
CA ALA A 77 10.21 -6.82 12.97
C ALA A 77 11.16 -7.40 11.90
N ASN A 78 11.10 -8.73 11.65
CA ASN A 78 12.00 -9.44 10.74
C ASN A 78 11.52 -9.46 9.28
N GLU A 79 10.36 -8.87 8.96
CA GLU A 79 9.84 -8.83 7.59
C GLU A 79 9.54 -7.38 7.13
N ASN A 80 10.54 -6.50 7.16
CA ASN A 80 10.41 -5.12 6.62
C ASN A 80 10.25 -5.07 5.09
N ILE A 81 9.94 -6.20 4.44
CA ILE A 81 9.71 -6.33 3.01
C ILE A 81 8.41 -5.64 2.61
N LEU A 82 7.40 -5.55 3.48
CA LEU A 82 6.12 -4.92 3.16
C LEU A 82 5.81 -3.78 4.13
N THR A 83 5.62 -2.58 3.58
CA THR A 83 5.24 -1.36 4.31
C THR A 83 4.18 -0.58 3.52
N PHE A 84 3.76 0.58 4.02
CA PHE A 84 2.74 1.41 3.39
C PHE A 84 3.16 2.86 3.24
N MET A 85 2.46 3.58 2.37
CA MET A 85 2.55 5.03 2.27
C MET A 85 1.22 5.66 1.88
N PRO A 86 0.96 6.91 2.31
CA PRO A 86 -0.10 7.72 1.73
C PRO A 86 0.25 8.12 0.29
N CYS A 87 -0.72 8.07 -0.61
CA CYS A 87 -0.56 8.34 -2.04
C CYS A 87 -1.76 9.08 -2.65
N THR A 88 -2.43 9.94 -1.87
CA THR A 88 -3.67 10.66 -2.23
C THR A 88 -3.60 11.51 -3.51
N THR A 89 -2.40 11.84 -3.98
CA THR A 89 -2.15 12.63 -5.21
C THR A 89 -1.64 11.80 -6.37
N THR A 90 -1.35 10.52 -6.16
CA THR A 90 -0.81 9.61 -7.18
C THR A 90 -1.88 9.29 -8.22
N ASN A 91 -1.53 9.41 -9.50
CA ASN A 91 -2.41 9.06 -10.61
C ASN A 91 -1.98 7.75 -11.27
N ILE A 92 -2.90 7.16 -12.02
CA ILE A 92 -2.60 6.10 -12.99
C ILE A 92 -1.82 6.73 -14.16
N ASP A 93 -0.77 6.06 -14.64
CA ASP A 93 -0.12 6.40 -15.91
C ASP A 93 -1.13 6.19 -17.06
N SER A 94 -1.29 7.21 -17.91
CA SER A 94 -2.28 7.21 -18.99
C SER A 94 -2.11 6.04 -19.97
N THR A 95 -0.93 5.44 -20.03
CA THR A 95 -0.65 4.23 -20.82
C THR A 95 -1.52 3.04 -20.41
N TYR A 96 -1.87 2.93 -19.13
CA TYR A 96 -2.63 1.81 -18.54
C TYR A 96 -4.08 2.17 -18.23
N HIS A 97 -4.51 3.40 -18.52
CA HIS A 97 -5.87 3.83 -18.30
C HIS A 97 -6.76 3.51 -19.51
N ARG A 98 -7.78 2.67 -19.31
CA ARG A 98 -8.65 2.14 -20.38
C ARG A 98 -10.11 2.60 -20.31
N PHE A 99 -10.43 3.52 -19.40
CA PHE A 99 -11.79 3.97 -19.17
C PHE A 99 -11.99 5.41 -19.69
N PRO A 100 -13.21 5.79 -20.05
CA PRO A 100 -13.54 7.19 -20.36
C PRO A 100 -13.66 8.04 -19.09
N ASP A 101 -13.93 7.43 -17.94
CA ASP A 101 -13.97 8.09 -16.64
C ASP A 101 -12.59 8.63 -16.26
N PRO A 102 -12.50 9.75 -15.50
CA PRO A 102 -11.21 10.23 -15.01
C PRO A 102 -10.44 9.13 -14.26
N ALA A 103 -9.11 9.12 -14.45
CA ALA A 103 -8.23 8.19 -13.75
C ALA A 103 -8.53 8.18 -12.24
N SER A 104 -8.75 6.98 -11.70
CA SER A 104 -8.96 6.81 -10.27
C SER A 104 -7.65 7.02 -9.52
N ARG A 105 -7.77 7.42 -8.26
CA ARG A 105 -6.69 7.43 -7.28
C ARG A 105 -7.03 6.46 -6.15
N VAL A 106 -6.04 6.24 -5.30
CA VAL A 106 -6.16 5.56 -4.01
C VAL A 106 -5.47 6.41 -2.95
N ASP A 107 -5.95 6.34 -1.71
CA ASP A 107 -5.42 7.15 -0.62
C ASP A 107 -4.14 6.57 -0.02
N PHE A 108 -4.03 5.24 0.03
CA PHE A 108 -2.86 4.53 0.52
C PHE A 108 -2.50 3.35 -0.38
N ALA A 109 -1.22 3.00 -0.39
CA ALA A 109 -0.73 1.79 -1.01
C ALA A 109 0.25 1.08 -0.08
N PHE A 110 0.11 -0.24 0.02
CA PHE A 110 1.16 -1.11 0.52
C PHE A 110 2.09 -1.47 -0.62
N TYR A 111 3.39 -1.46 -0.34
CA TYR A 111 4.42 -1.72 -1.33
C TYR A 111 5.52 -2.59 -0.75
N PHE A 112 6.14 -3.36 -1.64
CA PHE A 112 7.28 -4.18 -1.32
C PHE A 112 8.56 -3.35 -1.38
N VAL A 113 9.47 -3.56 -0.43
CA VAL A 113 10.82 -2.98 -0.38
C VAL A 113 11.81 -4.07 -0.82
N PRO A 114 12.19 -4.11 -2.11
CA PRO A 114 13.04 -5.19 -2.64
C PRO A 114 14.37 -5.30 -1.89
N ASP A 115 14.96 -4.18 -1.48
CA ASP A 115 16.24 -4.13 -0.75
C ASP A 115 16.21 -4.89 0.59
N ASN A 116 15.03 -5.10 1.16
CA ASN A 116 14.84 -5.85 2.41
C ASN A 116 14.65 -7.35 2.17
N ASP A 117 14.57 -7.82 0.91
CA ASP A 117 14.50 -9.24 0.59
C ASP A 117 15.90 -9.81 0.32
N PRO A 118 16.47 -10.63 1.23
CA PRO A 118 17.81 -11.20 1.07
C PRO A 118 17.92 -12.20 -0.08
N THR A 119 16.79 -12.65 -0.65
CA THR A 119 16.76 -13.59 -1.78
C THR A 119 16.93 -12.89 -3.14
N LEU A 120 16.82 -11.55 -3.20
CA LEU A 120 17.06 -10.79 -4.42
C LEU A 120 18.57 -10.56 -4.61
N SER A 121 19.08 -10.88 -5.80
CA SER A 121 20.49 -10.72 -6.16
C SER A 121 20.68 -9.52 -7.10
N GLN A 122 21.50 -8.56 -6.64
CA GLN A 122 22.01 -7.34 -7.29
C GLN A 122 20.99 -6.36 -7.90
N PRO A 123 21.25 -5.04 -7.77
CA PRO A 123 20.34 -4.01 -8.23
C PRO A 123 20.25 -3.98 -9.77
N PRO A 124 19.07 -3.65 -10.33
CA PRO A 124 18.86 -3.63 -11.77
C PRO A 124 19.74 -2.57 -12.46
N THR A 125 20.18 -2.87 -13.69
CA THR A 125 21.00 -2.00 -14.55
C THR A 125 20.21 -0.85 -15.18
N ALA A 126 18.88 -0.86 -15.12
CA ALA A 126 17.99 0.18 -15.61
C ALA A 126 17.06 0.66 -14.48
N ILE A 127 16.59 1.91 -14.55
CA ILE A 127 15.62 2.46 -13.58
C ILE A 127 14.35 1.61 -13.65
N PRO A 128 14.01 0.88 -12.59
CA PRO A 128 12.84 0.01 -12.63
C PRO A 128 11.56 0.85 -12.60
N CYS A 129 10.56 0.39 -13.36
CA CYS A 129 9.18 0.84 -13.20
C CYS A 129 8.37 -0.42 -12.90
N PHE A 130 8.00 -0.58 -11.63
CA PHE A 130 7.38 -1.78 -11.08
C PHE A 130 5.86 -1.65 -10.86
N ASN A 131 5.27 -0.49 -11.18
CA ASN A 131 3.84 -0.28 -11.10
C ASN A 131 3.32 0.68 -12.19
N TRP A 132 1.99 0.76 -12.26
CA TRP A 132 1.21 1.47 -13.28
C TRP A 132 0.90 2.93 -12.93
N THR A 133 1.52 3.46 -11.87
CA THR A 133 1.28 4.84 -11.43
C THR A 133 2.13 5.84 -12.20
N SER A 134 1.75 7.11 -12.21
CA SER A 134 2.52 8.20 -12.81
C SER A 134 3.62 8.76 -11.90
N ASP A 135 3.76 8.24 -10.67
CA ASP A 135 4.70 8.75 -9.68
C ASP A 135 6.05 8.01 -9.80
N ARG A 136 7.10 8.76 -10.14
CA ARG A 136 8.46 8.22 -10.34
C ARG A 136 9.09 7.66 -9.07
N MET A 137 8.74 8.18 -7.90
CA MET A 137 9.20 7.64 -6.63
C MET A 137 8.49 6.33 -6.35
N LEU A 138 7.17 6.30 -6.51
CA LEU A 138 6.39 5.09 -6.26
C LEU A 138 6.75 3.98 -7.26
N GLN A 139 7.03 4.30 -8.53
CA GLN A 139 7.42 3.36 -9.57
C GLN A 139 8.65 2.50 -9.22
N GLN A 140 9.46 2.90 -8.24
CA GLN A 140 10.60 2.12 -7.75
C GLN A 140 10.18 0.92 -6.89
N TYR A 141 8.90 0.80 -6.54
CA TYR A 141 8.39 -0.23 -5.65
C TYR A 141 7.23 -1.02 -6.27
N PRO A 142 7.26 -2.36 -6.21
CA PRO A 142 6.10 -3.18 -6.56
C PRO A 142 4.99 -2.97 -5.53
N LEU A 143 3.75 -2.74 -5.98
CA LEU A 143 2.60 -2.51 -5.07
C LEU A 143 1.91 -3.83 -4.70
N ALA A 144 1.58 -4.00 -3.43
CA ALA A 144 0.93 -5.18 -2.90
C ALA A 144 -0.61 -5.08 -2.97
N PHE A 145 -1.18 -4.10 -2.27
CA PHE A 145 -2.60 -3.79 -2.28
C PHE A 145 -2.82 -2.32 -1.96
N SER A 146 -3.97 -1.78 -2.37
CA SER A 146 -4.29 -0.35 -2.23
C SER A 146 -5.53 -0.14 -1.37
N ILE A 147 -5.63 1.04 -0.77
CA ILE A 147 -6.73 1.44 0.09
C ILE A 147 -7.34 2.72 -0.46
N GLU A 148 -8.62 2.66 -0.77
CA GLU A 148 -9.44 3.82 -1.09
C GLU A 148 -10.30 4.17 0.11
N THR A 149 -10.38 5.45 0.43
CA THR A 149 -11.19 5.91 1.54
C THR A 149 -12.35 6.78 1.07
N LYS A 150 -13.37 6.80 1.90
CA LYS A 150 -14.55 7.64 1.75
C LYS A 150 -14.91 8.25 3.08
N ARG A 151 -15.24 9.54 3.04
CA ARG A 151 -15.85 10.26 4.16
C ARG A 151 -17.18 9.64 4.61
N TYR A 152 -17.65 10.07 5.79
CA TYR A 152 -18.99 9.76 6.29
C TYR A 152 -20.08 10.22 5.29
N GLY A 153 -21.07 9.37 5.02
CA GLY A 153 -22.08 9.59 3.97
C GLY A 153 -21.53 9.53 2.54
N GLY A 154 -20.26 9.16 2.35
CA GLY A 154 -19.69 8.81 1.05
C GLY A 154 -20.37 7.59 0.43
N ASN A 155 -20.14 7.32 -0.85
CA ASN A 155 -20.75 6.19 -1.53
C ASN A 155 -19.73 5.04 -1.64
N ALA A 156 -19.91 3.96 -0.89
CA ALA A 156 -19.07 2.77 -0.95
C ALA A 156 -18.98 2.20 -2.37
N ALA A 157 -20.09 2.13 -3.11
CA ALA A 157 -20.08 1.64 -4.48
C ALA A 157 -19.21 2.51 -5.41
N LYS A 158 -19.09 3.82 -5.14
CA LYS A 158 -18.11 4.67 -5.85
C LYS A 158 -16.67 4.31 -5.49
N GLY A 159 -16.39 3.99 -4.22
CA GLY A 159 -15.08 3.52 -3.79
C GLY A 159 -14.72 2.18 -4.44
N GLU A 160 -15.66 1.24 -4.52
CA GLU A 160 -15.50 -0.04 -5.23
C GLU A 160 -15.25 0.16 -6.72
N GLN A 161 -16.02 1.04 -7.38
CA GLN A 161 -15.81 1.39 -8.79
C GLN A 161 -14.42 1.99 -9.01
N GLN A 162 -13.99 2.91 -8.14
CA GLN A 162 -12.66 3.53 -8.17
C GLN A 162 -11.54 2.50 -8.01
N MET A 163 -11.69 1.58 -7.05
CA MET A 163 -10.77 0.44 -6.88
C MET A 163 -10.76 -0.46 -8.12
N GLY A 164 -11.91 -0.68 -8.76
CA GLY A 164 -12.02 -1.43 -10.02
C GLY A 164 -11.23 -0.81 -11.17
N ILE A 165 -11.34 0.52 -11.36
CA ILE A 165 -10.57 1.27 -12.36
C ILE A 165 -9.06 1.18 -12.05
N TRP A 166 -8.69 1.33 -10.77
CA TRP A 166 -7.31 1.23 -10.31
C TRP A 166 -6.71 -0.16 -10.57
N HIS A 167 -7.41 -1.23 -10.21
CA HIS A 167 -6.95 -2.60 -10.48
C HIS A 167 -6.99 -2.96 -11.97
N ALA A 168 -7.92 -2.40 -12.76
CA ALA A 168 -7.90 -2.65 -14.19
C ALA A 168 -6.62 -2.10 -14.86
N ALA A 169 -6.11 -0.95 -14.39
CA ALA A 169 -4.81 -0.45 -14.81
C ALA A 169 -3.65 -1.32 -14.28
N GLN A 170 -3.74 -1.83 -13.04
CA GLN A 170 -2.77 -2.79 -12.52
C GLN A 170 -2.72 -4.06 -13.38
N TRP A 171 -3.87 -4.67 -13.70
CA TRP A 171 -3.94 -5.85 -14.56
C TRP A 171 -3.33 -5.58 -15.93
N ASP A 172 -3.62 -4.44 -16.56
CA ASP A 172 -3.07 -4.07 -17.86
C ASP A 172 -1.54 -3.90 -17.82
N PHE A 173 -1.02 -3.28 -16.76
CA PHE A 173 0.42 -3.18 -16.52
C PHE A 173 1.07 -4.55 -16.34
N LEU A 174 0.49 -5.42 -15.50
CA LEU A 174 1.03 -6.76 -15.27
C LEU A 174 1.03 -7.59 -16.54
N ILE A 175 -0.04 -7.52 -17.35
CA ILE A 175 -0.10 -8.21 -18.66
C ILE A 175 0.98 -7.67 -19.59
N THR A 176 1.17 -6.35 -19.64
CA THR A 176 2.18 -5.71 -20.49
C THR A 176 3.60 -6.11 -20.08
N ARG A 177 3.87 -6.28 -18.78
CA ARG A 177 5.22 -6.55 -18.25
C ARG A 177 5.56 -8.03 -18.15
N ALA A 178 4.61 -8.88 -17.79
CA ALA A 178 4.81 -10.30 -17.49
C ALA A 178 4.15 -11.24 -18.52
N GLY A 179 3.27 -10.72 -19.38
CA GLY A 179 2.49 -11.53 -20.31
C GLY A 179 1.21 -12.10 -19.71
N ALA A 180 0.22 -12.37 -20.56
CA ALA A 180 -1.10 -12.86 -20.15
C ALA A 180 -1.03 -14.22 -19.42
N ASP A 181 -0.16 -15.13 -19.87
CA ASP A 181 -0.02 -16.47 -19.28
C ASP A 181 0.52 -16.43 -17.84
N ALA A 182 1.41 -15.49 -17.53
CA ALA A 182 1.89 -15.28 -16.16
C ALA A 182 0.78 -14.72 -15.27
N VAL A 183 0.05 -13.73 -15.79
CA VAL A 183 -1.07 -13.07 -15.09
C VAL A 183 -2.23 -14.03 -14.84
N ALA A 184 -2.49 -14.98 -15.74
CA ALA A 184 -3.52 -16.00 -15.55
C ALA A 184 -3.26 -16.92 -14.32
N LYS A 185 -2.02 -16.96 -13.81
CA LYS A 185 -1.67 -17.68 -12.56
C LYS A 185 -1.94 -16.85 -11.30
N LEU A 186 -2.20 -15.56 -11.44
CA LEU A 186 -2.60 -14.68 -10.34
C LEU A 186 -4.13 -14.62 -10.32
N GLU A 187 -4.73 -15.34 -9.37
CA GLU A 187 -6.18 -15.54 -9.32
C GLU A 187 -6.97 -14.24 -9.11
N PHE A 188 -6.43 -13.33 -8.30
CA PHE A 188 -7.10 -12.07 -7.96
C PHE A 188 -6.14 -10.99 -7.47
N LEU A 189 -6.63 -9.75 -7.41
CA LEU A 189 -5.99 -8.61 -6.77
C LEU A 189 -6.88 -8.05 -5.63
N PRO A 190 -6.36 -7.93 -4.40
CA PRO A 190 -7.11 -7.36 -3.29
C PRO A 190 -6.89 -5.84 -3.17
N GLY A 191 -7.95 -5.16 -2.75
CA GLY A 191 -7.95 -3.76 -2.37
C GLY A 191 -8.87 -3.56 -1.16
N ILE A 192 -8.78 -2.41 -0.52
CA ILE A 192 -9.60 -2.09 0.66
C ILE A 192 -10.38 -0.81 0.35
N VAL A 193 -11.67 -0.82 0.67
CA VAL A 193 -12.50 0.39 0.70
C VAL A 193 -12.88 0.66 2.14
N ILE A 194 -12.56 1.86 2.62
CA ILE A 194 -12.90 2.31 3.98
C ILE A 194 -13.98 3.38 3.88
N GLN A 195 -15.12 3.14 4.51
CA GLN A 195 -16.18 4.14 4.62
C GLN A 195 -16.46 4.45 6.09
N SER A 196 -16.18 5.69 6.50
CA SER A 196 -16.23 6.08 7.92
C SER A 196 -15.38 5.10 8.77
N HIS A 197 -16.04 4.30 9.61
CA HIS A 197 -15.43 3.30 10.47
C HIS A 197 -15.33 1.91 9.84
N ILE A 198 -16.03 1.63 8.74
CA ILE A 198 -16.15 0.28 8.15
C ILE A 198 -14.99 0.02 7.20
N TRP A 199 -14.34 -1.15 7.34
CA TRP A 199 -13.27 -1.62 6.47
C TRP A 199 -13.73 -2.84 5.69
N SER A 200 -13.76 -2.71 4.37
CA SER A 200 -14.24 -3.75 3.47
C SER A 200 -13.17 -4.16 2.47
N LEU A 201 -13.02 -5.46 2.27
CA LEU A 201 -12.20 -6.06 1.24
C LEU A 201 -12.92 -5.96 -0.11
N VAL A 202 -12.22 -5.49 -1.12
CA VAL A 202 -12.65 -5.51 -2.52
C VAL A 202 -11.69 -6.41 -3.29
N ILE A 203 -12.22 -7.37 -4.02
CA ILE A 203 -11.42 -8.29 -4.84
C ILE A 203 -11.73 -8.02 -6.29
N THR A 204 -10.69 -7.99 -7.13
CA THR A 204 -10.88 -8.01 -8.58
C THR A 204 -10.23 -9.22 -9.21
N THR A 205 -10.88 -9.76 -10.22
CA THR A 205 -10.36 -10.85 -11.06
C THR A 205 -10.25 -10.37 -12.50
N ARG A 206 -9.36 -10.98 -13.28
CA ARG A 206 -9.20 -10.69 -14.70
C ARG A 206 -9.47 -11.95 -15.51
N ASN A 207 -10.48 -11.91 -16.39
CA ASN A 207 -10.76 -13.00 -17.32
C ASN A 207 -11.09 -12.44 -18.71
N GLU A 208 -10.51 -13.02 -19.77
CA GLU A 208 -10.77 -12.64 -21.17
C GLU A 208 -10.76 -11.12 -21.44
N GLY A 209 -9.82 -10.40 -20.81
CA GLY A 209 -9.70 -8.95 -20.98
C GLY A 209 -10.75 -8.12 -20.23
N THR A 210 -11.57 -8.75 -19.39
CA THR A 210 -12.54 -8.09 -18.50
C THR A 210 -12.04 -8.13 -17.07
N THR A 211 -12.05 -6.98 -16.40
CA THR A 211 -11.83 -6.89 -14.96
C THR A 211 -13.18 -6.91 -14.26
N THR A 212 -13.39 -7.90 -13.40
CA THR A 212 -14.61 -8.03 -12.60
C THR A 212 -14.31 -7.62 -11.17
N VAL A 213 -15.12 -6.72 -10.61
CA VAL A 213 -15.09 -6.36 -9.20
C VAL A 213 -16.09 -7.25 -8.47
N LEU A 214 -15.62 -8.02 -7.49
CA LEU A 214 -16.49 -8.83 -6.63
C LEU A 214 -17.07 -7.96 -5.52
N CYS A 215 -18.23 -8.37 -5.00
CA CYS A 215 -18.91 -7.66 -3.91
C CYS A 215 -17.97 -7.47 -2.71
N SER A 216 -18.04 -6.29 -2.09
CA SER A 216 -17.20 -5.99 -0.94
C SER A 216 -17.59 -6.82 0.28
N LEU A 217 -16.57 -7.21 1.06
CA LEU A 217 -16.72 -7.99 2.28
C LEU A 217 -16.19 -7.19 3.46
N GLU A 218 -17.07 -6.75 4.36
CA GLU A 218 -16.66 -6.14 5.63
C GLU A 218 -15.88 -7.14 6.48
N PHE A 219 -14.71 -6.73 6.97
CA PHE A 219 -13.86 -7.57 7.84
C PHE A 219 -13.53 -6.92 9.19
N GLY A 220 -13.94 -5.67 9.41
CA GLY A 220 -13.74 -5.00 10.68
C GLY A 220 -14.17 -3.52 10.64
N ASN A 221 -14.12 -2.88 11.80
CA ASN A 221 -14.43 -1.47 11.91
C ASN A 221 -13.57 -0.75 12.96
N THR A 222 -13.48 0.58 12.90
CA THR A 222 -12.75 1.38 13.90
C THR A 222 -13.65 1.97 14.98
N GLY A 223 -14.94 1.61 15.03
CA GLY A 223 -15.89 2.14 16.02
C GLY A 223 -15.78 1.51 17.41
N SER A 224 -14.87 0.56 17.59
CA SER A 224 -14.59 -0.05 18.89
C SER A 224 -13.19 -0.63 18.93
N VAL A 225 -12.65 -0.82 20.14
CA VAL A 225 -11.33 -1.48 20.33
C VAL A 225 -11.30 -2.88 19.70
N VAL A 226 -12.36 -3.66 19.90
CA VAL A 226 -12.48 -5.01 19.31
C VAL A 226 -12.50 -4.93 17.79
N GLY A 227 -13.26 -3.98 17.23
CA GLY A 227 -13.28 -3.73 15.80
C GLY A 227 -11.88 -3.39 15.24
N VAL A 228 -11.13 -2.54 15.94
CA VAL A 228 -9.78 -2.16 15.54
C VAL A 228 -8.87 -3.41 15.46
N PHE A 229 -8.99 -4.35 16.41
CA PHE A 229 -8.30 -5.64 16.32
C PHE A 229 -8.79 -6.56 15.19
N GLN A 230 -10.09 -6.51 14.84
CA GLN A 230 -10.60 -7.22 13.66
C GLN A 230 -9.98 -6.68 12.37
N VAL A 231 -9.92 -5.34 12.22
CA VAL A 231 -9.26 -4.70 11.08
C VAL A 231 -7.80 -5.16 10.97
N MET A 232 -7.06 -5.10 12.07
CA MET A 232 -5.66 -5.57 12.11
C MET A 232 -5.53 -7.05 11.74
N THR A 233 -6.47 -7.89 12.15
CA THR A 233 -6.47 -9.32 11.79
C THR A 233 -6.72 -9.51 10.29
N GLY A 234 -7.64 -8.77 9.68
CA GLY A 234 -7.85 -8.79 8.23
C GLY A 234 -6.61 -8.31 7.45
N LEU A 235 -5.97 -7.24 7.91
CA LEU A 235 -4.72 -6.73 7.33
C LEU A 235 -3.58 -7.76 7.43
N ARG A 236 -3.50 -8.54 8.51
CA ARG A 236 -2.52 -9.63 8.65
C ARG A 236 -2.75 -10.74 7.62
N VAL A 237 -4.00 -11.09 7.34
CA VAL A 237 -4.31 -12.09 6.28
C VAL A 237 -3.89 -11.57 4.91
N LEU A 238 -4.18 -10.30 4.60
CA LEU A 238 -3.75 -9.68 3.35
C LEU A 238 -2.23 -9.59 3.23
N ARG A 239 -1.54 -9.19 4.29
CA ARG A 239 -0.06 -9.20 4.33
C ARG A 239 0.52 -10.58 4.08
N LYS A 240 -0.01 -11.61 4.74
CA LYS A 240 0.41 -12.99 4.53
C LYS A 240 0.24 -13.40 3.07
N TRP A 241 -0.93 -13.15 2.49
CA TRP A 241 -1.18 -13.42 1.07
C TRP A 241 -0.23 -12.64 0.16
N SER A 242 0.03 -11.37 0.46
CA SER A 242 0.97 -10.54 -0.30
C SER A 242 2.39 -11.11 -0.27
N LEU A 243 2.86 -11.58 0.88
CA LEU A 243 4.22 -12.12 1.04
C LEU A 243 4.37 -13.55 0.51
N GLU A 244 3.33 -14.39 0.62
CA GLU A 244 3.40 -15.81 0.23
C GLU A 244 2.96 -16.07 -1.22
N VAL A 245 2.17 -15.17 -1.82
CA VAL A 245 1.61 -15.36 -3.17
C VAL A 245 2.09 -14.27 -4.12
N LEU A 246 1.76 -13.01 -3.83
CA LEU A 246 2.00 -11.92 -4.77
C LEU A 246 3.50 -11.60 -4.92
N TRP A 247 4.24 -11.59 -3.82
CA TRP A 247 5.67 -11.28 -3.83
C TRP A 247 6.50 -12.32 -4.59
N PRO A 248 6.35 -13.63 -4.33
CA PRO A 248 6.97 -14.67 -5.18
C PRO A 248 6.57 -14.56 -6.65
N TRP A 249 5.31 -14.23 -6.94
CA TRP A 249 4.86 -13.99 -8.31
C TRP A 249 5.61 -12.81 -8.95
N TYR A 250 5.75 -11.68 -8.26
CA TYR A 250 6.52 -10.54 -8.77
C TYR A 250 7.99 -10.90 -9.04
N LYS A 251 8.65 -11.59 -8.11
CA LYS A 251 10.05 -12.01 -8.30
C LYS A 251 10.23 -12.92 -9.51
N MET A 252 9.25 -13.78 -9.78
CA MET A 252 9.31 -14.73 -10.89
C MET A 252 9.04 -14.09 -12.25
N TYR A 253 8.14 -13.10 -12.32
CA TYR A 253 7.60 -12.65 -13.60
C TYR A 253 7.85 -11.18 -13.95
N LEU A 254 8.20 -10.30 -13.00
CA LEU A 254 8.48 -8.90 -13.30
C LEU A 254 9.97 -8.69 -13.65
N PRO A 255 10.27 -8.15 -14.85
CA PRO A 255 11.64 -7.81 -15.22
C PRO A 255 12.26 -6.81 -14.24
N GLY A 256 13.51 -7.02 -13.85
CA GLY A 256 14.23 -6.17 -12.88
C GLY A 256 14.09 -6.61 -11.41
N LEU A 257 13.23 -7.59 -11.11
CA LEU A 257 13.21 -8.32 -9.83
C LEU A 257 13.70 -9.77 -9.97
N CYS A 258 13.75 -10.28 -11.20
CA CYS A 258 14.22 -11.62 -11.46
C CYS A 258 15.76 -11.66 -11.39
N ALA A 259 16.31 -12.64 -10.67
CA ALA A 259 17.72 -12.98 -10.84
C ALA A 259 17.86 -13.63 -12.22
N ASP A 260 18.75 -13.12 -13.08
CA ASP A 260 19.05 -13.73 -14.37
C ASP A 260 19.61 -15.15 -14.16
N ALA A 261 18.72 -16.14 -14.10
CA ALA A 261 19.05 -17.55 -14.03
C ALA A 261 19.03 -18.18 -15.43
N SER A 262 19.58 -17.51 -16.45
CA SER A 262 19.86 -18.14 -17.77
C SER A 262 20.67 -17.26 -18.73
N ALA A 263 21.75 -16.63 -18.26
CA ALA A 263 22.80 -16.12 -19.16
C ALA A 263 24.04 -17.02 -19.06
N GLY A 264 23.87 -18.29 -19.38
CA GLY A 264 24.95 -19.28 -19.31
C GLY A 264 24.63 -20.52 -20.13
N VAL A 265 25.39 -20.68 -21.22
CA VAL A 265 25.52 -21.85 -22.10
C VAL A 265 24.60 -21.88 -23.32
N GLY A 266 25.22 -21.54 -24.46
CA GLY A 266 24.69 -21.74 -25.80
C GLY A 266 25.48 -21.00 -26.88
N ALA A 267 26.81 -21.15 -26.87
CA ALA A 267 27.68 -20.93 -28.03
C ALA A 267 28.14 -22.30 -28.55
#